data_AF-A0A9W9P759-F1
#
_entry.id   AF-A0A9W9P759-F1
#
_cell.length_a   1.000
_cell.length_b   1.000
_cell.length_c   1.000
_cell.angle_alpha   90.00
_cell.angle_beta   90.00
_cell.angle_gamma   90.00
#
_symmetry.space_group_name_H-M   'P 1'
#
loop_
_entity.id
_entity.type
_entity.pdbx_description
1 polymer ?
#
loop_
_entity_poly.entity_id
_entity_poly.type
_entity_poly.pdbx_seq_one_letter_code
_entity_poly.pdbx_strand_id
1 'polypeptide(L)' 'MTGNKGAYQSSQKAASFEVRDGPRPRPGTGQVIIRNRAVALNLIDTWIQSRGNMYTWLTFLFVLG' A
#
# COMPACT_ATOMS: atom_id res chain seq x y z
N MET A 1 5.25 17.55 8.61
CA MET A 1 4.21 16.67 8.05
C MET A 1 3.80 15.68 9.13
N THR A 2 2.57 15.77 9.67
CA THR A 2 2.14 15.09 10.91
C THR A 2 1.29 13.83 10.68
N GLY A 3 1.23 13.27 9.47
CA GLY A 3 0.38 12.11 9.13
C GLY A 3 1.14 10.83 8.79
N ASN A 4 0.53 9.65 9.05
CA ASN A 4 1.02 8.37 8.55
C ASN A 4 0.55 8.19 7.10
N LYS A 5 1.35 8.62 6.13
CA LYS A 5 0.96 8.57 4.71
C LYS A 5 1.18 7.17 4.11
N GLY A 6 0.30 6.78 3.21
CA GLY A 6 0.45 5.61 2.34
C GLY A 6 0.12 5.94 0.90
N ALA A 7 0.67 5.18 -0.05
CA ALA A 7 0.33 5.22 -1.47
C ALA A 7 -0.69 4.12 -1.77
N TYR A 8 -1.94 4.51 -1.99
CA TYR A 8 -3.04 3.56 -2.10
C TYR A 8 -3.41 3.29 -3.55
N GLN A 9 -3.56 2.01 -3.90
CA GLN A 9 -4.22 1.61 -5.12
C GLN A 9 -5.74 1.69 -4.90
N SER A 10 -6.43 2.52 -5.69
CA SER A 10 -7.84 2.83 -5.45
C SER A 10 -8.85 1.96 -6.18
N SER A 11 -8.40 1.32 -7.26
CA SER A 11 -9.20 0.38 -8.05
C SER A 11 -8.29 -0.61 -8.78
N GLN A 12 -8.89 -1.61 -9.42
CA GLN A 12 -8.15 -2.69 -10.08
C GLN A 12 -7.08 -2.18 -11.05
N LYS A 13 -7.35 -1.13 -11.82
CA LYS A 13 -6.43 -0.60 -12.83
C LYS A 13 -6.24 0.91 -12.68
N ALA A 14 -6.21 1.42 -11.43
CA ALA A 14 -5.98 2.84 -11.26
C ALA A 14 -4.59 3.20 -11.81
N ALA A 15 -4.56 4.20 -12.68
CA ALA A 15 -3.36 4.61 -13.41
C ALA A 15 -2.29 5.26 -12.52
N SER A 16 -2.64 5.59 -11.28
CA SER A 16 -1.74 6.21 -10.29
C SER A 16 -2.19 5.87 -8.87
N PHE A 17 -1.24 5.92 -7.93
CA PHE A 17 -1.56 5.80 -6.51
C PHE A 17 -2.15 7.10 -5.95
N GLU A 18 -3.08 6.94 -5.01
CA GLU A 18 -3.57 8.04 -4.17
C GLU A 18 -2.74 8.12 -2.89
N VAL A 19 -1.98 9.20 -2.71
CA VAL A 19 -1.25 9.46 -1.47
C VAL A 19 -2.19 10.12 -0.46
N ARG A 20 -2.49 9.44 0.65
CA ARG A 20 -3.38 9.93 1.70
C ARG A 20 -2.92 9.51 3.09
N ASP A 21 -3.54 10.08 4.12
CA ASP A 21 -3.37 9.61 5.49
C ASP A 21 -3.99 8.22 5.66
N GLY A 22 -3.26 7.36 6.35
CA GLY A 22 -3.66 6.04 6.78
C GLY A 22 -3.68 5.91 8.30
N PRO A 23 -4.20 4.79 8.82
CA PRO A 23 -4.19 4.53 10.26
C PRO A 23 -2.74 4.36 10.75
N ARG A 24 -2.43 4.84 11.95
CA ARG A 24 -1.23 4.41 12.67
C ARG A 24 -1.60 3.17 13.48
N PRO A 25 -1.14 1.96 13.08
CA PRO A 25 -1.52 0.74 13.79
C PRO A 25 -0.98 0.77 15.22
N ARG A 26 -1.69 0.09 16.13
CA ARG A 26 -1.16 -0.31 17.44
C ARG A 26 -0.77 -1.78 17.33
N PRO A 27 0.43 -2.20 17.79
CA PRO A 27 0.85 -3.57 17.61
C PRO A 27 0.12 -4.46 18.62
N GLY A 28 -0.37 -5.62 18.17
CA GLY A 28 -0.83 -6.69 19.04
C GLY A 28 0.31 -7.54 19.60
N THR A 29 -0.02 -8.60 20.34
CA THR A 29 0.96 -9.57 20.84
C THR A 29 1.77 -10.19 19.70
N GLY A 30 3.10 -10.11 19.77
CA GLY A 30 4.00 -10.64 18.74
C GLY A 30 4.17 -9.76 17.50
N GLN A 31 3.60 -8.55 17.48
CA GLN A 31 3.73 -7.60 16.37
C GLN A 31 4.64 -6.43 16.73
N VAL A 32 5.21 -5.77 15.72
CA VAL A 32 6.02 -4.55 15.87
C VAL A 32 5.48 -3.43 14.98
N ILE A 33 5.65 -2.19 15.43
CA ILE A 33 5.46 -1.02 14.56
C ILE A 33 6.81 -0.70 13.91
N ILE A 34 6.80 -0.59 12.58
CA ILE A 34 7.96 -0.18 11.80
C ILE A 34 7.72 1.22 11.24
N ARG A 35 8.71 2.10 11.38
CA ARG A 35 8.76 3.37 10.65
C ARG A 35 9.59 3.15 9.39
N ASN A 36 8.93 3.01 8.25
CA ASN A 36 9.62 2.83 6.97
C ASN A 36 10.46 4.08 6.64
N ARG A 37 11.76 3.88 6.40
CA ARG A 37 12.69 4.94 5.95
C ARG A 37 12.69 5.10 4.43
N ALA A 38 12.50 3.98 3.74
CA ALA A 38 12.38 3.85 2.30
C ALA A 38 11.64 2.54 1.99
N VAL A 39 11.00 2.47 0.82
CA VAL A 39 10.51 1.22 0.25
C VAL A 39 10.89 1.15 -1.22
N ALA A 40 11.30 -0.01 -1.69
CA ALA A 40 11.65 -0.25 -3.07
C ALA A 40 10.43 -0.75 -3.87
N LEU A 41 10.41 -0.46 -5.16
CA LEU A 41 9.43 -1.00 -6.09
C LEU A 41 9.95 -2.31 -6.69
N ASN A 42 9.07 -3.30 -6.77
CA ASN A 42 9.24 -4.51 -7.56
C ASN A 42 8.48 -4.37 -8.89
N LEU A 43 8.91 -5.09 -9.92
CA LEU A 43 8.20 -5.16 -11.20
C LEU A 43 6.73 -5.61 -11.01
N ILE A 44 6.43 -6.46 -10.02
CA ILE A 44 5.05 -6.86 -9.72
C ILE A 44 4.15 -5.66 -9.37
N ASP A 45 4.67 -4.63 -8.70
CA ASP A 45 3.90 -3.42 -8.34
C ASP A 45 3.45 -2.66 -9.58
N THR A 46 4.29 -2.64 -10.61
CA THR A 46 3.99 -2.01 -11.90
C THR A 46 2.97 -2.82 -12.72
N TRP A 47 3.02 -4.15 -12.63
CA TRP A 47 2.06 -5.02 -13.31
C TRP A 47 0.69 -4.94 -12.66
N ILE A 48 0.60 -4.87 -11.33
CA ILE A 48 -0.67 -4.69 -10.62
C ILE A 48 -1.35 -3.39 -11.03
N GLN A 49 -0.61 -2.27 -11.13
CA GLN A 49 -1.16 -1.00 -11.60
C GLN A 49 -1.66 -1.05 -13.06
N SER A 50 -0.89 -1.67 -13.96
CA SER A 50 -1.20 -1.63 -15.40
C SER A 50 -2.20 -2.68 -15.86
N ARG A 51 -2.24 -3.86 -15.23
CA ARG A 51 -3.00 -5.02 -15.72
C ARG A 51 -4.17 -5.41 -14.83
N GLY A 52 -4.21 -4.92 -13.61
CA GLY A 52 -5.13 -5.44 -12.62
C GLY A 52 -4.42 -6.23 -11.54
N ASN A 53 -5.03 -6.23 -10.37
CA ASN A 53 -4.63 -7.09 -9.29
C ASN A 53 -4.62 -8.58 -9.71
N MET A 54 -3.48 -9.24 -9.52
CA MET A 54 -3.25 -10.66 -9.81
C MET A 54 -3.59 -11.56 -8.61
N TYR A 55 -3.91 -10.96 -7.46
CA TYR A 55 -4.16 -11.62 -6.20
C TYR A 55 -5.64 -11.50 -5.82
N THR A 56 -6.40 -12.57 -5.95
CA THR A 56 -7.85 -12.58 -5.71
C THR A 56 -8.26 -12.18 -4.29
N TRP A 57 -7.33 -12.20 -3.32
CA TRP A 57 -7.58 -11.83 -1.93
C TRP A 57 -7.38 -10.35 -1.60
N LEU A 58 -6.73 -9.56 -2.46
CA LEU A 58 -6.55 -8.13 -2.16
C LEU A 58 -7.83 -7.35 -2.46
N THR A 59 -8.30 -6.64 -1.45
CA THR A 59 -9.42 -5.70 -1.55
C THR A 59 -8.92 -4.27 -1.65
N PHE A 60 -9.56 -3.45 -2.47
CA PHE A 60 -9.28 -2.02 -2.53
C PHE A 60 -9.98 -1.31 -1.36
N LEU A 61 -9.39 -0.34 -0.68
CA LEU A 61 -8.09 0.31 -0.91
C LEU A 61 -6.93 -0.47 -0.27
N PHE A 62 -5.86 -0.75 -1.01
CA PHE A 62 -4.63 -1.36 -0.45
C PHE A 62 -3.39 -0.52 -0.73
N VAL A 63 -2.33 -0.75 0.06
CA VAL A 63 -0.98 -0.17 -0.10
C VAL A 63 -0.05 -1.30 -0.57
N LEU A 64 0.77 -1.05 -1.59
CA LEU A 64 1.84 -1.96 -2.03
C LEU A 64 3.07 -1.80 -1.13
N GLY A 65 4.23 -2.32 -1.53
CA GLY A 65 5.49 -2.20 -0.77
C GLY A 65 5.67 -0.82 -0.14
#